data_AF-H0XFB1-F1
#
_entry.id   AF-H0XFB1-F1
#
_cell.length_a   1.000
_cell.length_b   1.000
_cell.length_c   1.000
_cell.angle_alpha   90.00
_cell.angle_beta   90.00
_cell.angle_gamma   90.00
#
_symmetry.space_group_name_H-M   'P 1'
#
loop_
_entity.id
_entity.type
_entity.pdbx_description
1 polymer ?
#
loop_
_entity_poly.entity_id
_entity_poly.type
_entity_poly.pdbx_seq_one_letter_code
_entity_poly.pdbx_strand_id
1 'polypeptide(L)'
;FSPSKFLIYACLLLFSVLLALRLDGIIQWSYWAVFAPIWLWKLMVIVGASVGTGVWARNPQYRAEGETCVEFKAMLIAVGIHLLLLMFEVLVCDRIERGSHFWLLVFMPLFFVSPVSVAACVWGFRHDRSLELEILCSVNILQFIFIALRLDKIIHWPWLVVCVPLWILMSFLCLVVLYYIVWSVLFLRSMDVIAEQ
;
A
#
# COMPACT_ATOMS: atom_id res chain seq x y z
N PHE A 1 11.24 5.39 -16.94
CA PHE A 1 11.45 5.85 -15.55
C PHE A 1 10.26 6.75 -15.19
N SER A 2 9.41 6.36 -14.23
CA SER A 2 8.20 7.13 -13.88
C SER A 2 8.53 8.09 -12.72
N PRO A 3 8.52 9.41 -12.92
CA PRO A 3 8.88 10.39 -11.87
C PRO A 3 8.05 10.23 -10.59
N SER A 4 6.78 9.82 -10.72
CA SER A 4 5.89 9.51 -9.61
C SER A 4 6.39 8.34 -8.76
N LYS A 5 6.78 7.22 -9.38
CA LYS A 5 7.32 6.06 -8.66
C LYS A 5 8.62 6.40 -7.94
N PHE A 6 9.50 7.18 -8.57
CA PHE A 6 10.73 7.65 -7.92
C PHE A 6 10.45 8.46 -6.65
N LEU A 7 9.52 9.41 -6.70
CA LEU A 7 9.13 10.22 -5.54
C LEU A 7 8.55 9.34 -4.42
N ILE A 8 7.70 8.36 -4.76
CA ILE A 8 7.13 7.42 -3.78
C ILE A 8 8.25 6.66 -3.07
N TYR A 9 9.18 6.06 -3.82
CA TYR A 9 10.29 5.32 -3.23
C TYR A 9 11.23 6.23 -2.41
N ALA A 10 11.46 7.47 -2.84
CA ALA A 10 12.23 8.45 -2.08
C ALA A 10 11.55 8.81 -0.75
N CYS A 11 10.24 9.06 -0.75
CA CYS A 11 9.45 9.31 0.46
C CYS A 11 9.47 8.12 1.41
N LEU A 12 9.30 6.89 0.90
CA LEU A 12 9.37 5.66 1.70
C LEU A 12 10.76 5.44 2.29
N LEU A 13 11.82 5.68 1.51
CA LEU A 13 13.20 5.57 1.97
C LEU A 13 13.49 6.59 3.08
N LEU A 14 13.11 7.86 2.86
CA LEU A 14 13.31 8.93 3.83
C LEU A 14 12.56 8.64 5.14
N PHE A 15 11.31 8.19 5.05
CA PHE A 15 10.53 7.74 6.21
C PHE A 15 11.23 6.59 6.96
N SER A 16 11.69 5.56 6.24
CA SER A 16 12.40 4.42 6.84
C SER A 16 13.64 4.86 7.62
N VAL A 17 14.45 5.75 7.03
CA VAL A 17 15.65 6.30 7.68
C VAL A 17 15.28 7.15 8.89
N LEU A 18 14.34 8.08 8.78
CA LEU A 18 13.92 8.93 9.90
C LEU A 18 13.31 8.10 11.04
N LEU A 19 12.53 7.07 10.72
CA LEU A 19 11.93 6.18 11.71
C LEU A 19 13.01 5.39 12.45
N ALA A 20 13.98 4.82 11.74
CA ALA A 20 15.11 4.10 12.36
C ALA A 20 15.91 5.03 13.29
N LEU A 21 16.29 6.23 12.81
CA LEU A 21 17.02 7.21 13.62
C LEU A 21 16.23 7.63 14.88
N ARG A 22 14.90 7.70 14.78
CA ARG A 22 14.04 8.03 15.92
C ARG A 22 13.98 6.87 16.91
N LEU A 23 13.83 5.64 16.43
CA LEU A 23 13.79 4.44 17.27
C LEU A 23 15.12 4.18 17.98
N ASP A 24 16.25 4.51 17.34
CA ASP A 24 17.59 4.44 17.93
C ASP A 24 17.88 5.60 18.89
N GLY A 25 16.95 6.55 19.04
CA GLY A 25 17.08 7.70 19.95
C GLY A 25 18.06 8.78 19.49
N ILE A 26 18.59 8.68 18.27
CA ILE A 26 19.55 9.65 17.68
C ILE A 26 18.87 11.01 17.46
N ILE A 27 17.62 11.00 17.00
CA ILE A 27 16.81 12.22 16.80
C ILE A 27 15.69 12.31 17.85
N GLN A 28 15.45 13.51 18.36
CA GLN A 28 14.41 13.80 19.38
C GLN A 28 13.13 14.41 18.79
N TRP A 29 12.92 14.27 17.49
CA TRP A 29 11.77 14.84 16.78
C TRP A 29 10.45 14.16 17.18
N SER A 30 9.34 14.87 17.01
CA SER A 30 8.00 14.29 17.16
C SER A 30 7.76 13.20 16.11
N TYR A 31 6.91 12.22 16.42
CA TYR A 31 6.54 11.20 15.43
C TYR A 31 5.80 11.83 14.25
N TRP A 32 5.10 12.94 14.47
CA TRP A 32 4.57 13.81 13.42
C TRP A 32 5.64 14.22 12.39
N ALA A 33 6.80 14.72 12.83
CA ALA A 33 7.87 15.13 11.91
C ALA A 33 8.50 13.93 11.17
N VAL A 34 8.62 12.78 11.84
CA VAL A 34 9.15 11.54 11.24
C VAL A 34 8.26 11.03 10.10
N PHE A 35 6.93 11.17 10.23
CA PHE A 35 5.96 10.75 9.21
C PHE A 35 5.78 11.76 8.06
N ALA A 36 6.38 12.96 8.14
CA ALA A 36 6.24 14.02 7.12
C ALA A 36 6.51 13.56 5.67
N PRO A 37 7.51 12.71 5.36
CA PRO A 37 7.71 12.21 4.00
C PRO A 37 6.52 11.43 3.44
N ILE A 38 5.83 10.66 4.30
CA ILE A 38 4.65 9.90 3.91
C ILE A 38 3.48 10.83 3.66
N TRP A 39 3.27 11.83 4.52
CA TRP A 39 2.20 12.81 4.33
C TRP A 39 2.37 13.62 3.06
N LEU A 40 3.61 13.98 2.70
CA LEU A 40 3.90 14.65 1.44
C LEU A 40 3.44 13.78 0.24
N TRP A 41 3.72 12.49 0.28
CA TRP A 41 3.23 11.56 -0.74
C TRP A 41 1.70 11.50 -0.76
N LYS A 42 1.03 11.34 0.39
CA LYS A 42 -0.45 11.30 0.44
C LYS A 42 -1.07 12.61 -0.07
N LEU A 43 -0.49 13.76 0.27
CA LEU A 43 -0.95 15.06 -0.20
C LEU A 43 -0.87 15.17 -1.72
N MET A 44 0.22 14.70 -2.33
CA MET A 44 0.32 14.64 -3.79
C MET A 44 -0.78 13.79 -4.44
N VAL A 45 -1.14 12.66 -3.84
CA VAL A 45 -2.25 11.82 -4.32
C VAL A 45 -3.58 12.59 -4.25
N ILE A 46 -3.84 13.29 -3.13
CA ILE A 46 -5.07 14.08 -2.94
C ILE A 46 -5.13 15.26 -3.93
N VAL A 47 -4.01 15.95 -4.16
CA VAL A 47 -3.92 17.04 -5.15
C VAL A 47 -4.16 16.51 -6.55
N GLY A 48 -3.50 15.40 -6.93
CA GLY A 48 -3.69 14.77 -8.23
C GLY A 48 -5.14 14.37 -8.47
N ALA A 49 -5.81 13.82 -7.47
CA ALA A 49 -7.22 13.49 -7.54
C ALA A 49 -8.13 14.70 -7.64
N SER A 50 -7.84 15.76 -6.88
CA SER A 50 -8.60 17.01 -6.91
C SER A 50 -8.54 17.65 -8.31
N VAL A 51 -7.35 17.66 -8.92
CA VAL A 51 -7.15 18.10 -10.31
C VAL A 51 -7.92 17.19 -11.27
N GLY A 52 -7.81 15.87 -11.13
CA GLY A 52 -8.53 14.89 -11.95
C GLY A 52 -10.05 15.06 -11.90
N THR A 53 -10.61 15.25 -10.70
CA THR A 53 -12.03 15.56 -10.49
C THR A 53 -12.42 16.91 -11.08
N GLY A 54 -11.57 17.93 -10.95
CA GLY A 54 -11.80 19.24 -11.57
C GLY A 54 -11.84 19.18 -13.10
N VAL A 55 -10.93 18.43 -13.72
CA VAL A 55 -10.89 18.20 -15.17
C VAL A 55 -12.11 17.39 -15.63
N TRP A 56 -12.46 16.33 -14.90
CA TRP A 56 -13.65 15.50 -15.17
C TRP A 56 -14.95 16.31 -15.12
N ALA A 57 -15.08 17.21 -14.13
CA ALA A 57 -16.26 18.04 -13.97
C ALA A 57 -16.44 19.09 -15.08
N ARG A 58 -15.32 19.63 -15.60
CA ARG A 58 -15.33 20.68 -16.63
C ARG A 58 -15.54 20.16 -18.05
N ASN A 59 -15.27 18.88 -18.30
CA ASN A 59 -15.29 18.29 -19.64
C ASN A 59 -16.35 17.19 -19.72
N PRO A 60 -17.60 17.52 -20.07
CA PRO A 60 -18.70 16.54 -20.13
C PRO A 60 -18.49 15.46 -21.20
N GLN A 61 -17.60 15.69 -22.18
CA GLN A 61 -17.24 14.73 -23.22
C GLN A 61 -16.63 13.43 -22.65
N TYR A 62 -15.90 13.51 -21.53
CA TYR A 62 -15.37 12.31 -20.84
C TYR A 62 -16.48 11.38 -20.31
N ARG A 63 -17.72 11.85 -20.16
CA ARG A 63 -18.84 10.97 -19.77
C ARG A 63 -19.32 10.06 -20.89
N ALA A 64 -19.04 10.41 -22.15
CA ALA A 64 -19.44 9.62 -23.31
C ALA A 64 -18.46 8.47 -23.60
N GLU A 65 -17.19 8.65 -23.25
CA GLU A 65 -16.13 7.64 -23.40
C GLU A 65 -16.08 6.76 -22.14
N GLY A 66 -16.62 5.54 -22.23
CA GLY A 66 -16.71 4.60 -21.10
C GLY A 66 -15.36 4.27 -20.44
N GLU A 67 -14.25 4.36 -21.18
CA GLU A 67 -12.89 4.10 -20.69
C GLU A 67 -12.43 5.14 -19.65
N THR A 68 -12.62 6.43 -19.93
CA THR A 68 -12.24 7.50 -19.00
C THR A 68 -13.05 7.46 -17.68
N CYS A 69 -14.29 6.96 -17.74
CA CYS A 69 -15.12 6.71 -16.55
C CYS A 69 -14.55 5.61 -15.65
N VAL A 70 -13.96 4.57 -16.24
CA VAL A 70 -13.26 3.52 -15.50
C VAL A 70 -12.02 4.09 -14.83
N GLU A 71 -11.22 4.89 -15.53
CA GLU A 71 -10.03 5.54 -14.96
C GLU A 71 -10.38 6.48 -13.80
N PHE A 72 -11.45 7.26 -13.95
CA PHE A 72 -11.94 8.14 -12.88
C PHE A 72 -12.39 7.35 -11.65
N LYS A 73 -13.13 6.24 -11.82
CA LYS A 73 -13.51 5.35 -10.72
C LYS A 73 -12.29 4.74 -10.03
N ALA A 74 -11.29 4.30 -10.80
CA ALA A 74 -10.05 3.77 -10.24
C ALA A 74 -9.31 4.83 -9.41
N MET A 75 -9.25 6.08 -9.90
CA MET A 75 -8.68 7.20 -9.18
C MET A 75 -9.40 7.45 -7.84
N LEU A 76 -10.74 7.42 -7.83
CA LEU A 76 -11.52 7.57 -6.60
C LEU A 76 -11.27 6.45 -5.58
N ILE A 77 -11.20 5.20 -6.05
CA ILE A 77 -10.89 4.04 -5.20
C ILE A 77 -9.49 4.20 -4.59
N ALA A 78 -8.49 4.53 -5.42
CA ALA A 78 -7.11 4.73 -4.96
C ALA A 78 -7.04 5.83 -3.88
N VAL A 79 -7.70 6.97 -4.11
CA VAL A 79 -7.73 8.07 -3.14
C VAL A 79 -8.43 7.67 -1.85
N GLY A 80 -9.54 6.94 -1.94
CA GLY A 80 -10.23 6.40 -0.77
C GLY A 80 -9.32 5.52 0.09
N ILE A 81 -8.56 4.61 -0.54
CA ILE A 81 -7.57 3.79 0.15
C ILE A 81 -6.46 4.65 0.77
N HIS A 82 -5.94 5.63 0.02
CA HIS A 82 -4.91 6.55 0.53
C HIS A 82 -5.38 7.40 1.72
N LEU A 83 -6.65 7.83 1.74
CA LEU A 83 -7.25 8.57 2.85
C LEU A 83 -7.43 7.70 4.10
N LEU A 84 -7.86 6.45 3.95
CA LEU A 84 -7.95 5.52 5.07
C LEU A 84 -6.56 5.17 5.63
N LEU A 85 -5.56 5.00 4.77
CA LEU A 85 -4.17 4.83 5.19
C LEU A 85 -3.64 6.07 5.92
N LEU A 86 -3.94 7.27 5.42
CA LEU A 86 -3.59 8.52 6.11
C LEU A 86 -4.26 8.60 7.50
N MET A 87 -5.53 8.20 7.61
CA MET A 87 -6.22 8.12 8.91
C MET A 87 -5.53 7.16 9.87
N PHE A 88 -5.09 6.00 9.39
CA PHE A 88 -4.28 5.07 10.18
C PHE A 88 -2.98 5.71 10.67
N GLU A 89 -2.21 6.34 9.77
CA GLU A 89 -0.93 6.99 10.11
C GLU A 89 -1.11 8.09 11.17
N VAL A 90 -2.17 8.89 11.07
CA VAL A 90 -2.52 9.93 12.04
C VAL A 90 -2.87 9.32 13.41
N LEU A 91 -3.68 8.26 13.44
CA LEU A 91 -4.04 7.57 14.69
C LEU A 91 -2.82 6.90 15.34
N VAL A 92 -1.89 6.37 14.54
CA VAL A 92 -0.62 5.82 15.02
C VAL A 92 0.22 6.91 15.67
N CYS A 93 0.38 8.07 15.03
CA CYS A 93 1.13 9.19 15.59
C CYS A 93 0.51 9.68 16.92
N ASP A 94 -0.80 9.87 16.95
CA ASP A 94 -1.52 10.28 18.16
C ASP A 94 -1.36 9.25 19.30
N ARG A 95 -1.50 7.96 18.99
CA ARG A 95 -1.34 6.90 20.00
C ARG A 95 0.09 6.84 20.54
N ILE A 96 1.10 6.91 19.68
CA ILE A 96 2.50 6.82 20.12
C ILE A 96 2.86 8.01 21.03
N GLU A 97 2.37 9.21 20.73
CA GLU A 97 2.71 10.39 21.52
C GLU A 97 1.85 10.57 22.78
N ARG A 98 0.55 10.32 22.71
CA ARG A 98 -0.39 10.61 23.81
C ARG A 98 -0.83 9.39 24.60
N GLY A 99 -0.69 8.18 24.04
CA GLY A 99 -1.05 6.95 24.74
C GLY A 99 -2.54 6.78 25.02
N SER A 100 -3.44 7.51 24.34
CA SER A 100 -4.85 7.61 24.76
C SER A 100 -5.78 6.49 24.27
N HIS A 101 -5.45 5.77 23.18
CA HIS A 101 -6.42 4.89 22.47
C HIS A 101 -5.96 3.43 22.28
N PHE A 102 -6.83 2.44 22.41
CA PHE A 102 -6.50 1.04 22.08
C PHE A 102 -5.97 0.90 20.65
N TRP A 103 -4.98 0.02 20.44
CA TRP A 103 -4.42 -0.28 19.13
C TRP A 103 -5.45 -0.85 18.17
N LEU A 104 -6.46 -1.58 18.67
CA LEU A 104 -7.57 -2.05 17.85
C LEU A 104 -8.36 -0.89 17.21
N LEU A 105 -8.51 0.24 17.91
CA LEU A 105 -9.11 1.46 17.35
C LEU A 105 -8.17 2.14 16.34
N VAL A 106 -6.87 2.20 16.65
CA VAL A 106 -5.85 2.75 15.74
C VAL A 106 -5.82 1.98 14.42
N PHE A 107 -5.98 0.65 14.45
CA PHE A 107 -6.00 -0.23 13.29
C PHE A 107 -7.37 -0.31 12.59
N MET A 108 -8.42 0.29 13.14
CA MET A 108 -9.77 0.32 12.55
C MET A 108 -9.78 0.76 11.07
N PRO A 109 -9.04 1.81 10.65
CA PRO A 109 -8.98 2.19 9.23
C PRO A 109 -8.48 1.05 8.34
N LEU A 110 -7.47 0.30 8.78
CA LEU A 110 -6.93 -0.83 8.02
C LEU A 110 -7.93 -1.97 7.88
N PHE A 111 -8.76 -2.21 8.89
CA PHE A 111 -9.84 -3.20 8.81
C PHE A 111 -10.90 -2.84 7.76
N PHE A 112 -11.11 -1.56 7.49
CA PHE A 112 -11.96 -1.11 6.37
C PHE A 112 -11.22 -1.10 5.03
N VAL A 113 -9.93 -0.78 5.01
CA VAL A 113 -9.12 -0.81 3.79
C VAL A 113 -9.11 -2.19 3.16
N SER A 114 -8.98 -3.27 3.95
CA SER A 114 -8.93 -4.64 3.40
C SER A 114 -10.17 -5.04 2.59
N PRO A 115 -11.42 -4.97 3.07
CA PRO A 115 -12.60 -5.30 2.26
C PRO A 115 -12.83 -4.34 1.09
N VAL A 116 -12.54 -3.04 1.26
CA VAL A 116 -12.56 -2.07 0.14
C VAL A 116 -11.56 -2.48 -0.94
N SER A 117 -10.37 -2.93 -0.53
CA SER A 117 -9.33 -3.40 -1.46
C SER A 117 -9.73 -4.71 -2.13
N VAL A 118 -10.42 -5.62 -1.46
CA VAL A 118 -10.95 -6.86 -2.09
C VAL A 118 -11.95 -6.49 -3.19
N ALA A 119 -12.89 -5.57 -2.91
CA ALA A 119 -13.84 -5.09 -3.91
C ALA A 119 -13.13 -4.39 -5.08
N ALA A 120 -12.11 -3.58 -4.79
CA ALA A 120 -11.28 -2.92 -5.79
C ALA A 120 -10.51 -3.93 -6.66
N CYS A 121 -9.97 -4.99 -6.07
CA CYS A 121 -9.30 -6.07 -6.80
C CYS A 121 -10.25 -6.79 -7.75
N VAL A 122 -11.42 -7.21 -7.27
CA VAL A 122 -12.44 -7.90 -8.09
C VAL A 122 -12.88 -7.00 -9.26
N TRP A 123 -13.07 -5.71 -9.00
CA TRP A 123 -13.43 -4.75 -10.03
C TRP A 123 -12.27 -4.51 -11.01
N GLY A 124 -11.04 -4.31 -10.53
CA GLY A 124 -9.88 -4.01 -11.36
C GLY A 124 -9.41 -5.21 -12.21
N PHE A 125 -9.57 -6.45 -11.74
CA PHE A 125 -9.33 -7.64 -12.56
C PHE A 125 -10.25 -7.71 -13.78
N ARG A 126 -11.50 -7.23 -13.67
CA ARG A 126 -12.41 -7.17 -14.84
C ARG A 126 -12.02 -6.10 -15.86
N HIS A 127 -11.21 -5.13 -15.47
CA HIS A 127 -10.81 -3.99 -16.30
C HIS A 127 -9.30 -3.99 -16.59
N ASP A 128 -8.62 -5.13 -16.40
CA ASP A 128 -7.18 -5.34 -16.66
C ASP A 128 -6.24 -4.29 -16.03
N ARG A 129 -6.56 -3.89 -14.79
CA ARG A 129 -5.79 -2.87 -14.06
C ARG A 129 -4.68 -3.48 -13.21
N SER A 130 -3.53 -2.80 -13.17
CA SER A 130 -2.46 -3.10 -12.20
C SER A 130 -2.90 -2.72 -10.78
N LEU A 131 -2.97 -3.70 -9.87
CA LEU A 131 -3.54 -3.57 -8.52
C LEU A 131 -2.51 -3.91 -7.42
N GLU A 132 -1.36 -3.24 -7.40
CA GLU A 132 -0.28 -3.59 -6.47
C GLU A 132 -0.65 -3.34 -5.00
N LEU A 133 -1.13 -2.14 -4.67
CA LEU A 133 -1.44 -1.74 -3.29
C LEU A 133 -2.70 -2.43 -2.77
N GLU A 134 -3.73 -2.55 -3.61
CA GLU A 134 -5.01 -3.15 -3.26
C GLU A 134 -4.84 -4.64 -2.92
N ILE A 135 -4.02 -5.37 -3.69
CA ILE A 135 -3.73 -6.78 -3.41
C ILE A 135 -3.02 -6.89 -2.06
N LEU A 136 -1.99 -6.08 -1.81
CA LEU A 136 -1.25 -6.08 -0.54
C LEU A 136 -2.17 -5.80 0.66
N CYS A 137 -3.05 -4.82 0.57
CA CYS A 137 -3.99 -4.48 1.62
C CYS A 137 -5.06 -5.57 1.84
N SER A 138 -5.48 -6.25 0.78
CA SER A 138 -6.49 -7.32 0.84
C SER A 138 -5.96 -8.54 1.58
N VAL A 139 -4.76 -9.00 1.23
CA VAL A 139 -4.19 -10.25 1.76
C VAL A 139 -3.67 -10.12 3.19
N ASN A 140 -3.35 -8.89 3.63
CA ASN A 140 -2.76 -8.65 4.96
C ASN A 140 -3.78 -8.37 6.07
N ILE A 141 -5.09 -8.57 5.85
CA ILE A 141 -6.12 -8.33 6.88
C ILE A 141 -5.84 -9.08 8.19
N LEU A 142 -5.43 -10.35 8.11
CA LEU A 142 -5.15 -11.17 9.29
C LEU A 142 -3.90 -10.66 10.03
N GLN A 143 -2.89 -10.20 9.29
CA GLN A 143 -1.69 -9.60 9.85
C GLN A 143 -2.03 -8.32 10.64
N PHE A 144 -2.89 -7.46 10.10
CA PHE A 144 -3.34 -6.24 10.78
C PHE A 144 -4.09 -6.56 12.08
N ILE A 145 -4.97 -7.57 12.06
CA ILE A 145 -5.72 -8.00 13.25
C ILE A 145 -4.77 -8.53 14.33
N PHE A 146 -3.84 -9.43 13.98
CA PHE A 146 -2.91 -9.99 14.96
C PHE A 146 -1.96 -8.96 15.55
N ILE A 147 -1.48 -8.01 14.75
CA ILE A 147 -0.64 -6.91 15.25
C ILE A 147 -1.44 -6.06 16.25
N ALA A 148 -2.66 -5.65 15.91
CA ALA A 148 -3.50 -4.83 16.79
C ALA A 148 -3.77 -5.54 18.13
N LEU A 149 -4.21 -6.80 18.09
CA LEU A 149 -4.49 -7.61 19.29
C LEU A 149 -3.25 -7.85 20.14
N ARG A 150 -2.08 -8.05 19.51
CA ARG A 150 -0.81 -8.21 20.20
C ARG A 150 -0.38 -6.91 20.89
N LEU A 151 -0.48 -5.79 20.19
CA LEU A 151 -0.10 -4.47 20.73
C LEU A 151 -1.00 -4.06 21.91
N ASP A 152 -2.28 -4.45 21.90
CA ASP A 152 -3.20 -4.28 23.02
C ASP A 152 -3.03 -5.29 24.15
N LYS A 153 -2.07 -6.22 24.04
CA LYS A 153 -1.81 -7.29 25.02
C LYS A 153 -3.02 -8.21 25.27
N ILE A 154 -3.99 -8.24 24.34
CA ILE A 154 -5.12 -9.19 24.39
C ILE A 154 -4.61 -10.61 24.11
N ILE A 155 -3.64 -10.73 23.20
CA ILE A 155 -3.00 -11.99 22.84
C ILE A 155 -1.53 -11.96 23.28
N HIS A 156 -1.13 -12.97 24.06
CA HIS A 156 0.24 -13.09 24.59
C HIS A 156 1.22 -13.86 23.69
N TRP A 157 0.84 -14.23 22.48
CA TRP A 157 1.68 -14.97 21.53
C TRP A 157 3.00 -14.27 21.17
N PRO A 158 4.08 -15.01 20.89
CA PRO A 158 5.33 -14.41 20.44
C PRO A 158 5.15 -13.69 19.09
N TRP A 159 5.96 -12.66 18.83
CA TRP A 159 5.95 -11.92 17.57
C TRP A 159 6.13 -12.81 16.34
N LEU A 160 6.82 -13.94 16.51
CA LEU A 160 6.94 -14.99 15.50
C LEU A 160 5.58 -15.43 14.95
N VAL A 161 4.64 -15.79 15.82
CA VAL A 161 3.31 -16.28 15.45
C VAL A 161 2.48 -15.15 14.83
N VAL A 162 2.62 -13.93 15.36
CA VAL A 162 1.94 -12.74 14.84
C VAL A 162 2.38 -12.42 13.40
N CYS A 163 3.62 -12.73 13.02
CA CYS A 163 4.17 -12.46 11.67
C CYS A 163 3.98 -13.61 10.68
N VAL A 164 3.43 -14.76 11.11
CA VAL A 164 3.22 -15.93 10.24
C VAL A 164 2.43 -15.61 8.97
N PRO A 165 1.30 -14.87 9.01
CA PRO A 165 0.55 -14.55 7.79
C PRO A 165 1.39 -13.83 6.74
N LEU A 166 2.19 -12.83 7.17
CA LEU A 166 3.08 -12.10 6.27
C LEU A 166 4.19 -12.99 5.72
N TRP A 167 4.76 -13.89 6.51
CA TRP A 167 5.81 -14.80 6.04
C TRP A 167 5.33 -15.84 5.05
N ILE A 168 4.11 -16.35 5.22
CA ILE A 168 3.46 -17.23 4.23
C ILE A 168 3.33 -16.48 2.91
N LEU A 169 2.86 -15.23 2.95
CA LEU A 169 2.73 -14.38 1.76
C LEU A 169 4.09 -14.15 1.08
N MET A 170 5.12 -13.75 1.84
CA MET A 170 6.46 -13.51 1.30
C MET A 170 7.08 -14.78 0.71
N SER A 171 6.85 -15.94 1.34
CA SER A 171 7.32 -17.23 0.82
C SER A 171 6.65 -17.56 -0.50
N PHE A 172 5.34 -17.34 -0.61
CA PHE A 172 4.61 -17.52 -1.86
C PHE A 172 5.12 -16.59 -2.97
N LEU A 173 5.33 -15.30 -2.66
CA LEU A 173 5.88 -14.32 -3.61
C LEU A 173 7.29 -14.71 -4.08
N CYS A 174 8.14 -15.20 -3.17
CA CYS A 174 9.48 -15.68 -3.51
C CYS A 174 9.43 -16.85 -4.50
N LEU A 175 8.54 -17.84 -4.28
CA LEU A 175 8.34 -18.96 -5.19
C LEU A 175 7.87 -18.51 -6.58
N VAL A 176 6.96 -17.54 -6.64
CA VAL A 176 6.47 -16.96 -7.90
C VAL A 176 7.60 -16.27 -8.68
N VAL A 177 8.40 -15.45 -8.01
CA VAL A 177 9.56 -14.79 -8.65
C VAL A 177 10.56 -15.82 -9.16
N LEU A 178 10.86 -16.85 -8.37
CA LEU A 178 11.79 -17.91 -8.76
C LEU A 178 11.27 -18.69 -9.98
N TYR A 179 9.98 -19.00 -10.01
CA TYR A 179 9.33 -19.59 -11.18
C TYR A 179 9.50 -18.73 -12.45
N TYR A 180 9.26 -17.42 -12.36
CA TYR A 180 9.45 -16.51 -13.51
C TYR A 180 10.91 -16.41 -13.96
N ILE A 181 11.88 -16.46 -13.05
CA ILE A 181 13.30 -16.49 -13.41
C ILE A 181 13.62 -17.76 -14.20
N VAL A 182 13.21 -18.93 -13.69
CA VAL A 182 13.43 -20.22 -14.37
C VAL A 182 12.76 -20.21 -15.75
N TRP A 183 11.52 -19.74 -15.84
CA TRP A 183 10.80 -19.62 -17.10
C TRP A 183 11.53 -18.71 -18.11
N SER A 184 12.02 -17.56 -17.65
CA SER A 184 12.75 -16.62 -18.50
C SER A 184 14.05 -17.21 -19.03
N VAL A 185 14.78 -17.98 -18.21
CA VAL A 185 15.99 -18.69 -18.63
C VAL A 185 15.67 -19.79 -19.65
N LEU A 186 14.60 -20.56 -19.44
CA LEU A 186 14.15 -21.57 -20.41
C LEU A 186 13.74 -20.94 -21.74
N PHE A 187 13.03 -19.82 -21.68
CA PHE A 187 12.61 -19.08 -22.87
C PHE A 187 13.83 -18.55 -23.65
N LEU A 188 14.81 -17.94 -22.97
CA LEU A 188 16.08 -17.52 -23.57
C LEU A 188 16.79 -18.70 -24.26
N ARG A 189 16.92 -19.84 -23.56
CA ARG A 189 17.51 -21.06 -24.14
C ARG A 189 16.75 -21.57 -25.37
N SER A 190 15.42 -21.48 -25.37
CA SER A 190 14.62 -21.91 -26.52
C SER A 190 14.82 -21.01 -27.73
N MET A 191 15.04 -19.70 -27.53
CA MET A 191 15.33 -18.75 -28.62
C MET A 191 16.71 -19.00 -29.24
N ASP A 192 17.73 -19.30 -28.41
CA ASP A 192 19.08 -19.63 -28.90
C ASP A 192 19.04 -20.84 -29.85
N VAL A 193 18.27 -21.88 -29.51
CA VAL A 193 18.15 -23.11 -30.32
C VAL A 193 17.46 -22.84 -31.67
N ILE A 194 16.48 -21.94 -31.70
CA ILE A 194 15.76 -21.59 -32.94
C ILE A 194 16.62 -20.71 -33.86
N ALA A 195 17.53 -19.90 -33.31
CA ALA A 195 18.43 -19.06 -34.10
C ALA A 195 19.57 -19.83 -34.79
N GLU A 196 19.88 -21.05 -34.33
CA GLU A 196 20.90 -21.92 -34.94
C GLU A 196 20.34 -22.89 -36.02
N GLN A 197 19.01 -22.94 -36.22
CA GLN A 197 18.33 -23.71 -37.28
C GLN A 197 17.99 -22.87 -38.50
#